data_AF-A0A935XEV5-F1
#
_entry.id   AF-A0A935XEV5-F1
#
_cell.length_a   1.000
_cell.length_b   1.000
_cell.length_c   1.000
_cell.angle_alpha   90.00
_cell.angle_beta   90.00
_cell.angle_gamma   90.00
#
_symmetry.space_group_name_H-M   'P 1'
#
loop_
_entity.id
_entity.type
_entity.pdbx_description
1 polymer ?
#
loop_
_entity_poly.entity_id
_entity_poly.type
_entity_poly.pdbx_seq_one_letter_code
_entity_poly.pdbx_strand_id
1 'polypeptide(L)'
;MTSSVAPTLADRPSTPLRRTGRPDHWWLLASLGVVVLGFWPSFFRSLRAQDLAHTLHGFTASGWLVGLVLQAWLIDRGERAWHRRVAQVMIAMAVAMVVTSIPMMESILRGGMANPGFRPLARMLVVYDITALVLFTALLSVALANVRRAAIHRRALGATAMLAIPPALARFLSGSLV
;
A
#
# COMPACT_ATOMS: atom_id res chain seq x y z
N MET A 1 54.56 -17.66 -25.69
CA MET A 1 53.87 -16.39 -26.03
C MET A 1 52.49 -16.81 -26.52
N THR A 2 51.35 -16.56 -25.88
CA THR A 2 50.84 -15.40 -25.14
C THR A 2 49.83 -15.87 -24.08
N SER A 3 49.96 -15.43 -22.82
CA SER A 3 48.97 -15.71 -21.77
C SER A 3 47.84 -14.69 -21.86
N SER A 4 46.62 -15.14 -22.13
CA SER A 4 45.41 -14.32 -22.13
C SER A 4 44.92 -14.15 -20.68
N VAL A 5 45.22 -13.01 -20.07
CA VAL A 5 44.69 -12.64 -18.75
C VAL A 5 43.22 -12.23 -18.93
N ALA A 6 42.31 -13.05 -18.41
CA ALA A 6 40.89 -12.69 -18.35
C ALA A 6 40.70 -11.49 -17.41
N PRO A 7 39.92 -10.46 -17.79
CA PRO A 7 39.70 -9.30 -16.95
C PRO A 7 39.00 -9.71 -15.66
N THR A 8 39.63 -9.39 -14.53
CA THR A 8 39.08 -9.57 -13.18
C THR A 8 37.79 -8.76 -13.03
N LEU A 9 36.75 -9.36 -12.42
CA LEU A 9 35.43 -8.74 -12.19
C LEU A 9 35.46 -7.39 -11.45
N ALA A 10 36.61 -7.02 -10.87
CA ALA A 10 36.86 -5.76 -10.19
C ALA A 10 36.93 -4.55 -11.14
N ASP A 11 37.16 -4.76 -12.45
CA ASP A 11 37.44 -3.67 -13.39
C ASP A 11 36.20 -3.17 -14.15
N ARG A 12 34.99 -3.58 -13.73
CA ARG A 12 33.76 -3.05 -14.32
C ARG A 12 33.50 -1.66 -13.75
N PRO A 13 33.55 -0.59 -14.58
CA PRO A 13 33.14 0.72 -14.12
C PRO A 13 31.72 0.62 -13.58
N SER A 14 31.51 1.08 -12.34
CA SER A 14 30.19 1.17 -11.76
C SER A 14 29.39 2.18 -12.58
N THR A 15 28.56 1.68 -13.50
CA THR A 15 27.68 2.53 -14.30
C THR A 15 26.90 3.39 -13.32
N PRO A 16 27.09 4.73 -13.30
CA PRO A 16 26.33 5.56 -12.40
C PRO A 16 24.88 5.38 -12.81
N LEU A 17 24.07 4.80 -11.92
CA LEU A 17 22.64 4.67 -12.11
C LEU A 17 22.12 6.08 -12.37
N ARG A 18 21.84 6.37 -13.63
CA ARG A 18 21.36 7.67 -14.09
C ARG A 18 20.10 7.97 -13.29
N ARG A 19 20.22 8.89 -12.34
CA ARG A 19 19.09 9.38 -11.55
C ARG A 19 18.28 10.26 -12.50
N THR A 20 17.40 9.64 -13.29
CA THR A 20 16.52 10.36 -14.20
C THR A 20 15.64 11.29 -13.37
N GLY A 21 15.80 12.59 -13.58
CA GLY A 21 15.22 13.67 -12.77
C GLY A 21 13.72 13.90 -12.99
N ARG A 22 12.91 12.85 -12.97
CA ARG A 22 11.44 12.98 -12.87
C ARG A 22 10.96 12.24 -11.63
N PRO A 23 10.08 12.85 -10.83
CA PRO A 23 9.51 12.16 -9.69
C PRO A 23 8.64 10.98 -10.20
N ASP A 24 9.07 9.77 -9.89
CA ASP A 24 8.60 8.50 -10.42
C ASP A 24 7.48 7.90 -9.54
N HIS A 25 6.55 8.75 -9.07
CA HIS A 25 5.48 8.36 -8.16
C HIS A 25 4.10 8.14 -8.83
N TRP A 26 4.04 8.11 -10.17
CA TRP A 26 2.79 7.89 -10.92
C TRP A 26 2.09 6.58 -10.55
N TRP A 27 2.86 5.56 -10.18
CA TRP A 27 2.32 4.27 -9.78
C TRP A 27 1.56 4.34 -8.44
N LEU A 28 1.87 5.30 -7.54
CA LEU A 28 1.07 5.55 -6.34
C LEU A 28 -0.32 6.09 -6.69
N LEU A 29 -0.40 6.97 -7.70
CA LEU A 29 -1.68 7.43 -8.24
C LEU A 29 -2.45 6.29 -8.90
N ALA A 30 -1.76 5.41 -9.63
CA ALA A 30 -2.37 4.22 -10.21
C ALA A 30 -2.92 3.28 -9.12
N SER A 31 -2.15 3.03 -8.05
CA SER A 31 -2.61 2.24 -6.90
C SER A 31 -3.83 2.87 -6.23
N LEU A 32 -3.83 4.20 -6.02
CA LEU A 32 -4.99 4.92 -5.50
C LEU A 32 -6.20 4.75 -6.41
N GLY A 33 -6.04 4.87 -7.72
CA GLY A 33 -7.10 4.65 -8.70
C GLY A 33 -7.69 3.25 -8.63
N VAL A 34 -6.85 2.22 -8.58
CA VAL A 34 -7.28 0.81 -8.43
C VAL A 34 -8.08 0.62 -7.14
N VAL A 35 -7.62 1.15 -6.01
CA VAL A 35 -8.35 1.05 -4.73
C VAL A 35 -9.69 1.79 -4.79
N VAL A 36 -9.72 3.02 -5.32
CA VAL A 36 -10.96 3.79 -5.43
C VAL A 36 -11.99 3.06 -6.30
N LEU A 37 -11.57 2.55 -7.46
CA LEU A 37 -12.44 1.82 -8.38
C LEU A 37 -12.92 0.49 -7.78
N GLY A 38 -12.02 -0.30 -7.21
CA GLY A 38 -12.37 -1.61 -6.65
C GLY A 38 -13.31 -1.52 -5.45
N PHE A 39 -13.20 -0.46 -4.65
CA PHE A 39 -14.07 -0.24 -3.51
C PHE A 39 -15.25 0.70 -3.81
N TRP A 40 -15.43 1.14 -5.07
CA TRP A 40 -16.49 2.08 -5.43
C TRP A 40 -17.89 1.57 -5.05
N PRO A 41 -18.30 0.35 -5.45
CA PRO A 41 -19.65 -0.12 -5.17
C PRO A 41 -19.87 -0.39 -3.68
N SER A 42 -18.86 -0.95 -3.01
CA SER A 42 -18.98 -1.43 -1.62
C SER A 42 -18.83 -0.34 -0.58
N PHE A 43 -18.06 0.72 -0.85
CA PHE A 43 -17.72 1.75 0.13
C PHE A 43 -18.08 3.16 -0.36
N PHE A 44 -17.50 3.62 -1.48
CA PHE A 44 -17.65 5.02 -1.90
C PHE A 44 -19.07 5.39 -2.32
N ARG A 45 -19.83 4.45 -2.89
CA ARG A 45 -21.25 4.65 -3.24
C ARG A 45 -22.17 4.62 -2.01
N SER A 46 -21.76 3.97 -0.93
CA SER A 46 -22.60 3.63 0.22
C SER A 46 -22.10 4.22 1.55
N LEU A 47 -21.32 5.31 1.51
CA LEU A 47 -20.65 5.90 2.67
C LEU A 47 -21.56 6.11 3.90
N ARG A 48 -22.82 6.52 3.69
CA ARG A 48 -23.78 6.78 4.79
C ARG A 48 -24.40 5.52 5.40
N ALA A 49 -24.27 4.37 4.72
CA ALA A 49 -24.83 3.10 5.16
C ALA A 49 -23.82 2.23 5.92
N GLN A 50 -22.56 2.68 5.99
CA GLN A 50 -21.49 1.95 6.65
C GLN A 50 -21.57 2.12 8.17
N ASP A 51 -21.26 1.06 8.92
CA ASP A 51 -21.00 1.21 10.35
C ASP A 51 -19.69 2.01 10.60
N LEU A 52 -19.44 2.34 11.87
CA LEU A 52 -18.28 3.13 12.24
C LEU A 52 -16.95 2.45 11.87
N ALA A 53 -16.85 1.14 12.00
CA ALA A 53 -15.61 0.41 11.72
C ALA A 53 -15.30 0.38 10.22
N HIS A 54 -16.30 0.11 9.38
CA HIS A 54 -16.18 0.17 7.92
C HIS A 54 -15.86 1.59 7.43
N THR A 55 -16.50 2.59 8.02
CA THR A 55 -16.25 4.01 7.73
C THR A 55 -14.80 4.36 8.05
N LEU A 56 -14.35 4.07 9.28
CA LEU A 56 -13.00 4.39 9.73
C LEU A 56 -11.94 3.63 8.93
N HIS A 57 -12.15 2.34 8.67
CA HIS A 57 -11.24 1.52 7.86
C HIS A 57 -11.12 2.08 6.44
N GLY A 58 -12.25 2.32 5.76
CA GLY A 58 -12.25 2.81 4.38
C GLY A 58 -11.60 4.21 4.24
N PHE A 59 -11.86 5.12 5.17
CA PHE A 59 -11.20 6.44 5.18
C PHE A 59 -9.72 6.37 5.52
N THR A 60 -9.32 5.55 6.48
CA THR A 60 -7.91 5.42 6.86
C THR A 60 -7.09 4.70 5.79
N ALA A 61 -7.63 3.66 5.17
CA ALA A 61 -6.98 2.95 4.06
C ALA A 61 -6.87 3.80 2.78
N SER A 62 -7.95 4.48 2.38
CA SER A 62 -7.91 5.39 1.23
C SER A 62 -7.00 6.59 1.50
N GLY A 63 -7.12 7.16 2.70
CA GLY A 63 -6.31 8.26 3.16
C GLY A 63 -4.83 7.90 3.31
N TRP A 64 -4.48 6.63 3.56
CA TRP A 64 -3.10 6.17 3.54
C TRP A 64 -2.46 6.35 2.16
N LEU A 65 -3.14 5.91 1.09
CA LEU A 65 -2.66 6.06 -0.29
C LEU A 65 -2.58 7.53 -0.72
N VAL A 66 -3.60 8.33 -0.38
CA VAL A 66 -3.57 9.79 -0.57
C VAL A 66 -2.38 10.40 0.18
N GLY A 67 -2.15 9.95 1.41
CA GLY A 67 -1.01 10.33 2.24
C GLY A 67 0.31 10.02 1.55
N LEU A 68 0.51 8.82 1.00
CA LEU A 68 1.73 8.46 0.28
C LEU A 68 2.00 9.37 -0.94
N VAL A 69 0.95 9.66 -1.72
CA VAL A 69 1.04 10.61 -2.85
C VAL A 69 1.44 12.00 -2.34
N LEU A 70 0.78 12.48 -1.29
CA LEU A 70 1.05 13.78 -0.68
C LEU A 70 2.47 13.84 -0.09
N GLN A 71 2.95 12.77 0.55
CA GLN A 71 4.30 12.68 1.10
C GLN A 71 5.36 12.79 0.00
N ALA A 72 5.16 12.10 -1.14
CA ALA A 72 6.04 12.20 -2.30
C ALA A 72 6.08 13.63 -2.85
N TRP A 73 4.90 14.23 -3.07
CA TRP A 73 4.76 15.59 -3.56
C TRP A 73 5.39 16.64 -2.63
N LEU A 74 5.21 16.52 -1.31
CA LEU A 74 5.79 17.43 -0.32
C LEU A 74 7.32 17.37 -0.33
N ILE A 75 7.90 16.18 -0.43
CA ILE A 75 9.36 16.02 -0.51
C ILE A 75 9.93 16.56 -1.82
N ASP A 76 9.25 16.32 -2.93
CA ASP A 76 9.67 16.83 -4.24
C ASP A 76 9.69 18.37 -4.27
N ARG A 77 8.78 19.03 -3.52
CA ARG A 77 8.74 20.49 -3.36
C ARG A 77 9.66 21.04 -2.26
N GLY A 78 10.39 20.19 -1.54
CA GLY A 78 11.24 20.62 -0.43
C GLY A 78 10.49 21.01 0.85
N GLU A 79 9.17 20.75 0.92
CA GLU A 79 8.27 21.10 2.03
C GLU A 79 8.42 20.15 3.24
N ARG A 80 9.64 20.05 3.77
CA ARG A 80 10.02 19.07 4.81
C ARG A 80 9.24 19.23 6.11
N ALA A 81 8.82 20.45 6.45
CA ALA A 81 8.03 20.70 7.65
C ALA A 81 6.64 20.08 7.54
N TRP A 82 5.98 20.27 6.41
CA TRP A 82 4.67 19.66 6.12
C TRP A 82 4.78 18.15 5.95
N HIS A 83 5.84 17.64 5.32
CA HIS A 83 6.10 16.20 5.22
C HIS A 83 6.04 15.53 6.60
N ARG A 84 6.72 16.11 7.61
CA ARG A 84 6.70 15.60 8.99
C ARG A 84 5.34 15.72 9.67
N ARG A 85 4.63 16.84 9.51
CA ARG A 85 3.30 17.04 10.12
C ARG A 85 2.27 16.05 9.57
N VAL A 86 2.24 15.88 8.25
CA VAL A 86 1.36 14.91 7.60
C VAL A 86 1.74 13.49 8.00
N ALA A 87 3.03 13.17 8.15
CA ALA A 87 3.46 11.85 8.61
C ALA A 87 2.93 11.49 10.00
N GLN A 88 2.83 12.46 10.92
CA GLN A 88 2.23 12.22 12.26
C GLN A 88 0.76 11.81 12.16
N VAL A 89 -0.01 12.50 11.31
CA VAL A 89 -1.42 12.14 11.04
C VAL A 89 -1.50 10.75 10.41
N MET A 90 -0.65 10.47 9.42
CA MET A 90 -0.61 9.16 8.78
C MET A 90 -0.29 8.03 9.76
N ILE A 91 0.63 8.23 10.71
CA ILE A 91 0.93 7.22 11.73
C ILE A 91 -0.31 6.92 12.58
N ALA A 92 -1.06 7.94 13.00
CA ALA A 92 -2.31 7.73 13.72
C ALA A 92 -3.35 6.98 12.86
N MET A 93 -3.48 7.35 11.58
CA MET A 93 -4.34 6.66 10.63
C MET A 93 -3.93 5.20 10.42
N ALA A 94 -2.63 4.89 10.38
CA ALA A 94 -2.13 3.53 10.24
C ALA A 94 -2.56 2.64 11.42
N VAL A 95 -2.46 3.16 12.64
CA VAL A 95 -2.93 2.45 13.85
C VAL A 95 -4.43 2.18 13.75
N ALA A 96 -5.22 3.20 13.42
CA ALA A 96 -6.67 3.06 13.25
C ALA A 96 -7.02 2.05 12.14
N MET A 97 -6.32 2.10 11.01
CA MET A 97 -6.50 1.18 9.89
C MET A 97 -6.25 -0.27 10.32
N VAL A 98 -5.13 -0.54 11.01
CA VAL A 98 -4.78 -1.88 11.48
C VAL A 98 -5.83 -2.43 12.45
N VAL A 99 -6.27 -1.61 13.42
CA VAL A 99 -7.28 -2.02 14.40
C VAL A 99 -8.62 -2.31 13.72
N THR A 100 -9.02 -1.46 12.78
CA THR A 100 -10.31 -1.60 12.08
C THR A 100 -10.32 -2.66 11.00
N SER A 101 -9.17 -3.25 10.63
CA SER A 101 -9.13 -4.38 9.69
C SER A 101 -9.75 -5.67 10.27
N ILE A 102 -9.78 -5.83 11.60
CA ILE A 102 -10.35 -7.01 12.26
C ILE A 102 -11.84 -7.20 11.89
N PRO A 103 -12.73 -6.21 12.11
CA PRO A 103 -14.12 -6.34 11.71
C PRO A 103 -14.32 -6.48 10.19
N MET A 104 -13.38 -6.03 9.35
CA MET A 104 -13.45 -6.26 7.91
C MET A 104 -13.23 -7.74 7.56
N MET A 105 -12.25 -8.38 8.19
CA MET A 105 -12.00 -9.81 8.02
C MET A 105 -13.20 -10.65 8.51
N GLU A 106 -13.82 -10.26 9.63
CA GLU A 106 -15.06 -10.89 10.09
C GLU A 106 -16.21 -10.76 9.07
N SER A 107 -16.38 -9.56 8.49
CA SER A 107 -17.37 -9.30 7.45
C SER A 107 -17.16 -10.19 6.21
N ILE A 108 -15.91 -10.35 5.77
CA ILE A 108 -15.55 -11.27 4.67
C ILE A 108 -15.93 -12.71 5.01
N LEU A 109 -15.60 -13.19 6.22
CA LEU A 109 -15.93 -14.55 6.65
C LEU A 109 -17.44 -14.79 6.74
N ARG A 110 -18.20 -13.82 7.26
CA ARG A 110 -19.68 -13.88 7.31
C ARG A 110 -20.28 -13.95 5.90
N GLY A 111 -19.80 -13.12 4.98
CA GLY A 111 -20.18 -13.19 3.57
C GLY A 111 -19.87 -14.54 2.93
N GLY A 112 -18.72 -15.13 3.26
CA GLY A 112 -18.39 -16.50 2.87
C GLY A 112 -19.40 -17.51 3.41
N MET A 113 -19.72 -17.48 4.70
CA MET A 113 -20.69 -18.42 5.28
C MET A 113 -22.07 -18.33 4.61
N ALA A 114 -22.50 -17.13 4.22
CA ALA A 114 -23.78 -16.90 3.56
C ALA A 114 -23.80 -17.32 2.07
N ASN A 115 -22.66 -17.34 1.37
CA ASN A 115 -22.57 -17.68 -0.05
C ASN A 115 -21.51 -18.78 -0.30
N PRO A 116 -21.92 -20.04 -0.51
CA PRO A 116 -21.01 -21.15 -0.77
C PRO A 116 -20.03 -20.93 -1.94
N GLY A 117 -20.44 -20.23 -3.01
CA GLY A 117 -19.57 -19.93 -4.14
C GLY A 117 -18.47 -18.91 -3.81
N PHE A 118 -18.71 -18.02 -2.85
CA PHE A 118 -17.73 -17.03 -2.39
C PHE A 118 -16.79 -17.57 -1.29
N ARG A 119 -17.14 -18.67 -0.60
CA ARG A 119 -16.37 -19.25 0.52
C ARG A 119 -14.87 -19.43 0.24
N PRO A 120 -14.44 -19.99 -0.90
CA PRO A 120 -13.02 -20.18 -1.17
C PRO A 120 -12.27 -18.83 -1.26
N LEU A 121 -12.86 -17.87 -1.97
CA LEU A 121 -12.30 -16.52 -2.11
C LEU A 121 -12.27 -15.79 -0.76
N ALA A 122 -13.32 -15.88 0.05
CA ALA A 122 -13.37 -15.30 1.38
C ALA A 122 -12.23 -15.79 2.29
N ARG A 123 -11.96 -17.11 2.30
CA ARG A 123 -10.85 -17.69 3.08
C ARG A 123 -9.49 -17.21 2.59
N MET A 124 -9.29 -17.19 1.28
CA MET A 124 -8.05 -16.69 0.67
C MET A 124 -7.82 -15.22 1.06
N LEU A 125 -8.86 -14.37 0.97
CA LEU A 125 -8.78 -12.95 1.31
C LEU A 125 -8.42 -12.72 2.77
N VAL A 126 -8.99 -13.48 3.71
CA VAL A 126 -8.66 -13.33 5.14
C VAL A 126 -7.21 -13.71 5.42
N VAL A 127 -6.70 -14.80 4.83
CA VAL A 127 -5.29 -15.19 4.97
C VAL A 127 -4.37 -14.14 4.36
N TYR A 128 -4.77 -13.58 3.21
CA TYR A 128 -4.07 -12.47 2.59
C TYR A 128 -4.05 -11.24 3.50
N ASP A 129 -5.19 -10.84 4.06
CA ASP A 129 -5.32 -9.65 4.90
C ASP A 129 -4.50 -9.76 6.20
N ILE A 130 -4.45 -10.94 6.82
CA ILE A 130 -3.55 -11.21 7.96
C ILE A 130 -2.09 -11.00 7.53
N THR A 131 -1.71 -11.58 6.40
CA THR A 131 -0.34 -11.45 5.86
C THR A 131 -0.02 -10.00 5.52
N ALA A 132 -0.95 -9.28 4.90
CA ALA A 132 -0.84 -7.89 4.52
C ALA A 132 -0.72 -6.99 5.76
N LEU A 133 -1.44 -7.25 6.85
CA LEU A 133 -1.31 -6.49 8.10
C LEU A 133 0.07 -6.66 8.74
N VAL A 134 0.58 -7.89 8.77
CA VAL A 134 1.94 -8.18 9.27
C VAL A 134 2.98 -7.45 8.41
N LEU A 135 2.90 -7.59 7.09
CA LEU A 135 3.81 -6.93 6.15
C LEU A 135 3.70 -5.41 6.21
N PHE A 136 2.49 -4.86 6.27
CA PHE A 136 2.24 -3.43 6.37
C PHE A 136 2.92 -2.86 7.62
N THR A 137 2.70 -3.49 8.77
CA THR A 137 3.28 -3.07 10.04
C THR A 137 4.81 -3.17 10.02
N ALA A 138 5.35 -4.26 9.47
CA ALA A 138 6.80 -4.45 9.34
C ALA A 138 7.43 -3.41 8.39
N LEU A 139 6.85 -3.20 7.22
CA LEU A 139 7.31 -2.23 6.22
C LEU A 139 7.24 -0.80 6.75
N LEU A 140 6.14 -0.44 7.43
CA LEU A 140 6.02 0.86 8.07
C LEU A 140 7.11 1.03 9.14
N SER A 141 7.34 0.02 9.98
CA SER A 141 8.40 0.05 10.99
C SER A 141 9.78 0.23 10.36
N VAL A 142 10.08 -0.51 9.29
CA VAL A 142 11.33 -0.35 8.50
C VAL A 142 11.44 1.06 7.95
N ALA A 143 10.36 1.62 7.40
CA ALA A 143 10.36 2.97 6.86
C ALA A 143 10.66 4.03 7.94
N LEU A 144 10.04 3.91 9.12
CA LEU A 144 10.22 4.85 10.23
C LEU A 144 11.61 4.72 10.86
N ALA A 145 12.13 3.50 11.00
CA ALA A 145 13.49 3.26 11.50
C ALA A 145 14.57 3.82 10.55
N ASN A 146 14.24 3.98 9.26
CA ASN A 146 15.17 4.37 8.22
C ASN A 146 14.90 5.77 7.62
N VAL A 147 14.26 6.69 8.35
CA VAL A 147 13.98 8.07 7.89
C VAL A 147 15.21 8.84 7.40
N ARG A 148 16.41 8.51 7.91
CA ARG A 148 17.69 9.11 7.47
C ARG A 148 18.26 8.45 6.20
N ARG A 149 17.76 7.28 5.82
CA ARG A 149 18.17 6.51 4.62
C ARG A 149 17.04 6.57 3.58
N ALA A 150 16.95 7.70 2.88
CA ALA A 150 15.83 8.02 1.97
C ALA A 150 15.46 6.89 0.99
N ALA A 151 16.46 6.18 0.46
CA ALA A 151 16.23 5.06 -0.46
C ALA A 151 15.47 3.89 0.20
N ILE A 152 15.75 3.56 1.45
CA ILE A 152 15.06 2.50 2.19
C ILE A 152 13.68 2.99 2.61
N HIS A 153 13.62 4.20 3.20
CA HIS A 153 12.38 4.83 3.64
C HIS A 153 11.31 4.85 2.55
N ARG A 154 11.65 5.38 1.36
CA ARG A 154 10.70 5.49 0.25
C ARG A 154 10.27 4.13 -0.31
N ARG A 155 11.18 3.16 -0.38
CA ARG A 155 10.88 1.82 -0.91
C ARG A 155 9.97 1.06 0.05
N ALA A 156 10.24 1.15 1.35
CA ALA A 156 9.43 0.51 2.38
C ALA A 156 8.01 1.10 2.44
N LEU A 157 7.87 2.44 2.48
CA LEU A 157 6.57 3.10 2.36
C LEU A 157 5.86 2.73 1.05
N GLY A 158 6.59 2.74 -0.06
CA GLY A 158 6.00 2.43 -1.34
C GLY A 158 5.48 1.00 -1.46
N ALA A 159 6.19 0.04 -0.87
CA ALA A 159 5.74 -1.35 -0.81
C ALA A 159 4.43 -1.52 -0.05
N THR A 160 4.12 -0.65 0.93
CA THR A 160 2.82 -0.71 1.64
C THR A 160 1.63 -0.47 0.72
N ALA A 161 1.78 0.36 -0.33
CA ALA A 161 0.71 0.63 -1.29
C ALA A 161 0.33 -0.61 -2.11
N MET A 162 1.29 -1.50 -2.39
CA MET A 162 1.07 -2.72 -3.16
C MET A 162 0.17 -3.72 -2.44
N LEU A 163 0.13 -3.67 -1.11
CA LEU A 163 -0.68 -4.56 -0.28
C LEU A 163 -2.19 -4.32 -0.43
N ALA A 164 -2.58 -3.12 -0.88
CA ALA A 164 -3.99 -2.78 -1.09
C ALA A 164 -4.55 -3.27 -2.44
N ILE A 165 -3.68 -3.71 -3.36
CA ILE A 165 -4.08 -4.06 -4.73
C ILE A 165 -4.95 -5.33 -4.77
N PRO A 166 -4.58 -6.46 -4.14
CA PRO A 166 -5.39 -7.68 -4.23
C PRO A 166 -6.83 -7.54 -3.71
N PRO A 167 -7.11 -6.94 -2.52
CA PRO A 167 -8.49 -6.78 -2.08
C PRO A 167 -9.29 -5.81 -2.96
N ALA A 168 -8.64 -4.80 -3.56
CA ALA A 168 -9.30 -3.92 -4.52
C ALA A 168 -9.67 -4.65 -5.81
N LEU A 169 -8.75 -5.44 -6.37
CA LEU A 169 -9.02 -6.25 -7.55
C LEU A 169 -10.12 -7.29 -7.28
N ALA A 170 -10.06 -7.96 -6.12
CA ALA A 170 -11.05 -8.95 -5.75
C ALA A 170 -12.46 -8.35 -5.69
N ARG A 171 -12.62 -7.14 -5.13
CA ARG A 171 -13.90 -6.43 -5.09
C ARG A 171 -14.35 -5.91 -6.45
N PHE A 172 -13.42 -5.45 -7.28
CA PHE A 172 -13.74 -5.04 -8.65
C PHE A 172 -14.31 -6.22 -9.45
N LEU A 173 -13.62 -7.36 -9.42
CA LEU A 173 -13.99 -8.56 -10.17
C LEU A 173 -15.24 -9.23 -9.61
N SER A 174 -15.41 -9.28 -8.29
CA SER A 174 -16.61 -9.87 -7.68
C SER A 174 -17.85 -8.98 -7.83
N GLY A 175 -17.68 -7.65 -7.78
CA GLY A 175 -18.75 -6.69 -8.02
C GLY A 175 -19.22 -6.62 -9.49
N SER A 176 -18.43 -7.15 -10.43
CA SER A 176 -18.81 -7.34 -11.84
C SER A 176 -19.44 -8.70 -12.14
N LEU A 177 -19.50 -9.61 -11.17
CA LEU A 177 -19.99 -10.99 -11.31
C LEU A 177 -21.30 -11.25 -10.53
N VAL A 178 -21.90 -10.20 -9.98
CA VAL A 178 -23.23 -10.15 -9.34
C VAL A 178 -24.00 -8.97 -9.97
#